data_AF-A0A645IGN0-F1
#
_entry.id   AF-A0A645IGN0-F1
#
_cell.length_a   1.000
_cell.length_b   1.000
_cell.length_c   1.000
_cell.angle_alpha   90.00
_cell.angle_beta   90.00
_cell.angle_gamma   90.00
#
_symmetry.space_group_name_H-M   'P 1'
#
loop_
_entity.id
_entity.type
_entity.pdbx_description
1 polymer ?
#
loop_
_entity_poly.entity_id
_entity_poly.type
_entity_poly.pdbx_seq_one_letter_code
_entity_poly.pdbx_strand_id
1 'polypeptide(L)'
;MPVYYPISAFEKISAEAPYHALTNAGHITYVEMDGDPCENLDAFEKVIREMKESGIGYGSVNHPVDRDPVCGFTGIIGDQCPGCGRREDDVPFERIRRITGYLVGTLDRFNNAKRAEERDRVKHSV
;
A
#
# COMPACT_ATOMS: atom_id res chain seq x y z
N MET A 1 10.27 -7.34 -7.41
CA MET A 1 9.89 -8.64 -6.82
C MET A 1 8.40 -8.93 -7.04
N PRO A 2 7.96 -10.20 -7.24
CA PRO A 2 6.54 -10.55 -7.35
C PRO A 2 5.76 -10.27 -6.05
N VAL A 3 4.48 -9.92 -6.17
CA VAL A 3 3.63 -9.48 -5.04
C VAL A 3 3.38 -10.54 -3.96
N TYR A 4 3.48 -11.82 -4.31
CA TYR A 4 3.27 -12.95 -3.40
C TYR A 4 4.57 -13.45 -2.73
N TYR A 5 5.72 -12.88 -3.09
CA TYR A 5 7.00 -13.37 -2.61
C TYR A 5 7.23 -12.94 -1.15
N PRO A 6 7.43 -13.87 -0.19
CA PRO A 6 7.63 -13.53 1.20
C PRO A 6 9.02 -12.91 1.41
N ILE A 7 9.06 -11.62 1.74
CA ILE A 7 10.28 -10.83 1.96
C ILE A 7 10.01 -9.69 2.93
N SER A 8 11.01 -9.30 3.72
CA SER A 8 10.89 -8.10 4.56
C SER A 8 10.98 -6.81 3.74
N ALA A 9 10.57 -5.69 4.32
CA ALA A 9 10.64 -4.39 3.65
C ALA A 9 12.10 -4.02 3.31
N PHE A 10 13.02 -4.22 4.26
CA PHE A 10 14.44 -3.89 4.12
C PHE A 10 15.12 -4.75 3.05
N GLU A 11 14.90 -6.07 3.06
CA GLU A 11 15.47 -6.96 2.04
C GLU A 11 14.93 -6.63 0.65
N LYS A 12 13.64 -6.30 0.53
CA LYS A 12 13.05 -5.90 -0.75
C LYS A 12 13.66 -4.60 -1.26
N ILE A 13 13.82 -3.60 -0.40
CA ILE A 13 14.47 -2.33 -0.76
C ILE A 13 15.89 -2.59 -1.25
N SER A 14 16.69 -3.33 -0.48
CA SER A 14 18.07 -3.65 -0.83
C SER A 14 18.18 -4.42 -2.16
N ALA A 15 17.28 -5.37 -2.40
CA ALA A 15 17.24 -6.14 -3.64
C ALA A 15 16.80 -5.31 -4.86
N GLU A 16 15.86 -4.38 -4.69
CA GLU A 16 15.31 -3.58 -5.80
C GLU A 16 16.14 -2.32 -6.10
N ALA A 17 16.87 -1.79 -5.11
CA ALA A 17 17.63 -0.55 -5.23
C ALA A 17 18.65 -0.49 -6.39
N PRO A 18 19.47 -1.53 -6.65
CA PRO A 18 20.43 -1.49 -7.76
C PRO A 18 19.77 -1.23 -9.12
N TYR A 19 18.52 -1.67 -9.32
CA TYR A 19 17.81 -1.49 -10.58
C TYR A 19 17.45 -0.02 -10.83
N HIS A 20 17.27 0.80 -9.80
CA HIS A 20 16.94 2.22 -9.95
C HIS A 20 18.03 2.98 -10.72
N ALA A 21 19.31 2.70 -10.41
CA ALA A 21 20.46 3.30 -11.11
C ALA A 21 20.63 2.81 -12.55
N LEU A 22 20.07 1.63 -12.87
CA LEU A 22 20.15 1.02 -14.20
C LEU A 22 18.97 1.43 -15.11
N THR A 23 17.91 2.01 -14.53
CA THR A 23 16.63 2.29 -15.22
C THR A 23 16.25 3.77 -15.11
N ASN A 24 17.13 4.64 -15.58
CA ASN A 24 17.02 6.10 -15.40
C ASN A 24 15.80 6.76 -16.07
N ALA A 25 15.10 6.06 -16.98
CA ALA A 25 13.90 6.54 -17.63
C ALA A 25 12.60 6.13 -16.91
N GLY A 26 12.69 5.34 -15.84
CA GLY A 26 11.52 4.96 -15.06
C GLY A 26 11.77 3.75 -14.17
N HIS A 27 11.57 3.96 -12.86
CA HIS A 27 11.60 2.93 -11.83
C HIS A 27 10.70 3.33 -10.68
N ILE A 28 10.18 2.34 -9.96
CA ILE A 28 9.51 2.56 -8.68
C ILE A 28 9.63 1.30 -7.82
N THR A 29 9.82 1.51 -6.51
CA THR A 29 9.77 0.46 -5.49
C THR A 29 8.57 0.69 -4.57
N TYR A 30 7.73 -0.33 -4.41
CA TYR A 30 6.61 -0.33 -3.46
C TYR A 30 6.93 -1.15 -2.21
N VAL A 31 6.61 -0.63 -1.02
CA VAL A 31 6.62 -1.42 0.22
C VAL A 31 5.20 -1.50 0.77
N GLU A 32 4.74 -2.73 1.02
CA GLU A 32 3.46 -3.01 1.65
C GLU A 32 3.58 -3.02 3.17
N MET A 33 2.94 -2.06 3.84
CA MET A 33 2.80 -2.05 5.30
C MET A 33 1.41 -2.56 5.71
N ASP A 34 1.36 -3.10 6.92
CA ASP A 34 0.11 -3.45 7.59
C ASP A 34 -0.32 -2.32 8.52
N GLY A 35 -1.62 -2.08 8.63
CA GLY A 35 -2.19 -1.04 9.50
C GLY A 35 -1.91 0.41 9.07
N ASP A 36 -2.18 1.35 10.00
CA ASP A 36 -2.03 2.79 9.79
C ASP A 36 -0.60 3.21 10.14
N PRO A 37 0.19 3.74 9.19
CA PRO A 37 1.53 4.26 9.48
C PRO A 37 1.55 5.33 10.58
N CYS A 38 0.43 6.04 10.81
CA CYS A 38 0.32 7.05 11.87
C CYS A 38 0.38 6.45 13.28
N GLU A 39 0.04 5.17 13.45
CA GLU A 39 0.13 4.47 14.73
C GLU A 39 1.56 4.00 15.05
N ASN A 40 2.44 3.92 14.06
CA ASN A 40 3.85 3.52 14.24
C ASN A 40 4.80 4.32 13.33
N LEU A 41 4.92 5.61 13.64
CA LEU A 41 5.77 6.54 12.91
C LEU A 41 7.25 6.13 12.91
N ASP A 42 7.75 5.53 13.99
CA ASP A 42 9.13 5.07 14.08
C ASP A 42 9.44 3.96 13.06
N ALA A 43 8.53 3.00 12.89
CA ALA A 43 8.66 1.96 11.88
C ALA A 43 8.58 2.54 10.46
N PHE A 44 7.62 3.44 10.22
CA PHE A 44 7.49 4.12 8.94
C PHE A 44 8.76 4.91 8.58
N GLU A 45 9.30 5.68 9.52
CA GLU A 45 10.52 6.47 9.32
C GLU A 45 11.72 5.59 8.97
N LYS A 46 11.87 4.43 9.63
CA LYS A 46 12.94 3.46 9.30
C LYS A 46 12.87 2.98 7.86
N VAL A 47 11.69 2.67 7.35
CA VAL A 47 11.51 2.26 5.94
C VAL A 47 11.90 3.39 4.99
N ILE A 48 11.47 4.63 5.27
CA ILE A 48 11.81 5.78 4.43
C ILE A 48 13.32 6.06 4.45
N ARG A 49 13.96 5.96 5.61
CA ARG A 49 15.42 6.10 5.72
C ARG A 49 16.14 5.01 4.93
N GLU A 50 15.71 3.75 5.06
CA GLU A 50 16.28 2.65 4.28
C GLU A 50 16.17 2.92 2.77
N MET A 51 15.00 3.33 2.29
CA MET A 51 14.81 3.69 0.87
C MET A 51 15.82 4.75 0.42
N LYS A 52 16.00 5.80 1.22
CA LYS A 52 16.95 6.88 0.91
C LYS A 52 18.39 6.37 0.88
N GLU A 53 18.84 5.68 1.93
CA GLU A 53 20.23 5.24 2.07
C GLU A 53 20.61 4.14 1.06
N SER A 54 19.65 3.28 0.69
CA SER A 54 19.83 2.28 -0.38
C SER A 54 19.81 2.89 -1.79
N GLY A 55 19.43 4.17 -1.96
CA GLY A 55 19.44 4.85 -3.26
C GLY A 55 18.17 4.64 -4.10
N ILE A 56 17.02 4.39 -3.47
CA ILE A 56 15.71 4.34 -4.13
C ILE A 56 15.35 5.72 -4.67
N GLY A 57 15.39 5.89 -5.99
CA GLY A 57 15.03 7.15 -6.66
C GLY A 57 13.55 7.51 -6.55
N TYR A 58 12.64 6.55 -6.76
CA TYR A 58 11.19 6.74 -6.58
C TYR A 58 10.60 5.60 -5.75
N GLY A 59 10.26 5.88 -4.50
CA GLY A 59 9.69 4.93 -3.56
C GLY A 59 8.24 5.27 -3.21
N SER A 60 7.45 4.26 -2.88
CA SER A 60 6.09 4.44 -2.37
C SER A 60 5.76 3.37 -1.33
N VAL A 61 5.02 3.77 -0.30
CA VAL A 61 4.52 2.87 0.74
C VAL A 61 3.02 2.71 0.56
N ASN A 62 2.58 1.46 0.46
CA ASN A 62 1.19 1.09 0.37
C ASN A 62 0.71 0.67 1.76
N HIS A 63 -0.35 1.31 2.23
CA HIS A 63 -1.10 0.96 3.43
C HIS A 63 -2.59 1.00 3.09
N PRO A 64 -3.46 0.31 3.86
CA PRO A 64 -4.90 0.38 3.65
C PRO A 64 -5.40 1.81 3.83
N VAL A 65 -6.14 2.31 2.84
CA VAL A 65 -6.89 3.57 2.96
C VAL A 65 -8.30 3.29 2.47
N ASP A 66 -9.28 3.63 3.28
CA ASP A 66 -10.68 3.44 2.97
C ASP A 66 -11.43 4.78 3.10
N ARG A 67 -12.57 4.88 2.42
CA ARG A 67 -13.44 6.04 2.52
C ARG A 67 -14.88 5.63 2.75
N ASP A 68 -15.53 6.31 3.69
CA ASP A 68 -16.96 6.22 3.87
C ASP A 68 -17.67 7.20 2.93
N PRO A 69 -18.42 6.74 1.90
CA PRO A 69 -19.15 7.62 1.00
C PRO A 69 -20.34 8.36 1.66
N VAL A 70 -20.80 7.90 2.83
CA VAL A 70 -21.96 8.49 3.54
C VAL A 70 -21.53 9.71 4.36
N CYS A 71 -20.49 9.57 5.19
CA CYS A 71 -20.04 10.65 6.07
C CYS A 71 -18.75 11.35 5.60
N GLY A 72 -18.06 10.79 4.59
CA GLY A 72 -16.83 11.35 4.04
C GLY A 72 -15.55 11.02 4.82
N PHE A 73 -15.60 10.18 5.86
CA PHE A 73 -14.42 9.75 6.61
C PHE A 73 -13.41 9.09 5.67
N THR A 74 -12.12 9.41 5.84
CA THR A 74 -11.01 8.81 5.08
C THR A 74 -9.94 8.35 6.06
N GLY A 75 -9.53 7.09 5.97
CA GLY A 75 -8.59 6.45 6.90
C GLY A 75 -8.77 4.94 6.87
N ILE A 76 -8.28 4.23 7.88
CA ILE A 76 -8.54 2.79 8.00
C ILE A 76 -9.95 2.58 8.54
N ILE A 77 -10.76 1.79 7.84
CA ILE A 77 -12.10 1.42 8.29
C ILE A 77 -12.13 -0.09 8.51
N GLY A 78 -12.43 -0.53 9.74
CA GLY A 78 -12.62 -1.93 10.06
C GLY A 78 -14.01 -2.44 9.65
N ASP A 79 -14.74 -2.98 10.62
CA ASP A 79 -16.15 -3.38 10.52
C ASP A 79 -17.10 -2.19 10.66
N GLN A 80 -16.65 -1.11 11.32
CA GLN A 80 -17.43 0.08 11.60
C GLN A 80 -16.68 1.36 11.22
N CYS A 81 -17.39 2.33 10.64
CA CYS A 81 -16.83 3.64 10.30
C CYS A 81 -16.48 4.43 11.58
N PRO A 82 -15.22 4.87 11.78
CA PRO A 82 -14.85 5.71 12.93
C PRO A 82 -15.54 7.09 12.95
N GLY A 83 -15.94 7.60 11.78
CA GLY A 83 -16.56 8.91 11.65
C GLY A 83 -18.06 8.93 12.02
N CYS A 84 -18.83 7.93 11.63
CA CYS A 84 -20.29 7.91 11.82
C CYS A 84 -20.85 6.65 12.50
N GLY A 85 -20.02 5.65 12.79
CA GLY A 85 -20.44 4.42 13.47
C GLY A 85 -21.27 3.46 12.62
N ARG A 86 -21.47 3.70 11.33
CA ARG A 86 -22.20 2.75 10.47
C ARG A 86 -21.34 1.54 10.10
N ARG A 87 -21.98 0.45 9.72
CA ARG A 87 -21.35 -0.75 9.15
C ARG A 87 -21.53 -0.79 7.63
N GLU A 88 -20.84 -1.71 6.96
CA GLU A 88 -21.11 -2.06 5.55
C GLU A 88 -22.43 -2.85 5.46
N ASP A 89 -23.55 -2.13 5.46
CA ASP A 89 -24.85 -2.68 5.11
C ASP A 89 -25.09 -2.49 3.60
N ASP A 90 -26.10 -1.72 3.19
CA ASP A 90 -26.45 -1.51 1.77
C ASP A 90 -25.43 -0.70 0.98
N VAL A 91 -24.63 0.14 1.65
CA VAL A 91 -23.62 1.02 1.02
C VAL A 91 -22.23 0.58 1.44
N PRO A 92 -21.44 -0.04 0.54
CA PRO A 92 -20.09 -0.48 0.86
C PRO A 92 -19.13 0.70 1.10
N PHE A 93 -18.05 0.45 1.84
CA PHE A 93 -16.94 1.41 1.96
C PHE A 93 -16.10 1.36 0.69
N GLU A 94 -15.58 2.52 0.28
CA GLU A 94 -14.65 2.62 -0.83
C GLU A 94 -13.26 2.16 -0.35
N ARG A 95 -12.88 0.92 -0.69
CA ARG A 95 -11.57 0.35 -0.35
C ARG A 95 -10.51 0.82 -1.34
N ILE A 96 -9.82 1.91 -1.02
CA ILE A 96 -8.86 2.55 -1.90
C ILE A 96 -7.55 1.76 -1.87
N ARG A 97 -7.12 1.23 -3.01
CA ARG A 97 -5.89 0.43 -3.12
C ARG A 97 -5.04 0.90 -4.30
N ARG A 98 -3.72 0.71 -4.18
CA ARG A 98 -2.75 0.97 -5.25
C ARG A 98 -2.21 -0.36 -5.77
N ILE A 99 -2.71 -0.81 -6.92
CA ILE A 99 -2.31 -2.09 -7.52
C ILE A 99 -1.20 -1.88 -8.55
N THR A 100 -1.45 -1.08 -9.58
CA THR A 100 -0.50 -0.80 -10.69
C THR A 100 0.08 0.61 -10.68
N GLY A 101 0.15 1.21 -9.49
CA GLY A 101 0.86 2.47 -9.28
C GLY A 101 0.02 3.73 -9.12
N TYR A 102 -1.29 3.67 -9.34
CA TYR A 102 -2.23 4.75 -8.97
C TYR A 102 -3.30 4.24 -8.00
N LEU A 103 -3.84 5.16 -7.18
CA LEU A 103 -4.93 4.86 -6.25
C LEU A 103 -6.25 4.79 -7.01
N VAL A 104 -7.05 3.79 -6.71
CA VAL A 104 -8.39 3.62 -7.28
C VAL A 104 -9.41 3.48 -6.16
N GLY A 105 -10.51 4.21 -6.28
CA GLY A 105 -11.54 4.31 -5.24
C GLY A 105 -12.24 2.99 -4.93
N THR A 106 -12.55 2.17 -5.94
CA THR A 106 -13.19 0.86 -5.76
C THR A 106 -12.50 -0.23 -6.56
N LEU A 107 -12.44 -1.44 -5.99
CA LEU A 107 -11.84 -2.60 -6.65
C LEU A 107 -12.66 -3.11 -7.85
N ASP A 108 -13.93 -2.71 -7.97
CA ASP A 108 -14.83 -3.14 -9.05
C ASP A 108 -14.41 -2.65 -10.44
N ARG A 109 -13.57 -1.61 -10.49
CA ARG A 109 -13.02 -1.09 -11.75
C ARG A 109 -11.83 -1.92 -12.26
N PHE A 110 -11.34 -2.88 -11.48
CA PHE A 110 -10.23 -3.74 -11.85
C PHE A 110 -10.69 -5.04 -12.53
N ASN A 111 -9.98 -5.42 -13.58
CA ASN A 111 -10.16 -6.72 -14.21
C ASN A 111 -9.77 -7.88 -13.26
N ASN A 112 -10.08 -9.12 -13.65
CA ASN A 112 -9.81 -10.31 -12.83
C ASN A 112 -8.34 -10.46 -12.46
N ALA A 113 -7.43 -10.12 -13.37
CA ALA A 113 -5.99 -10.24 -13.13
C ALA A 113 -5.51 -9.26 -12.04
N LYS A 114 -6.02 -8.03 -12.03
CA LYS A 114 -5.66 -7.03 -11.02
C LYS A 114 -6.27 -7.30 -9.66
N ARG A 115 -7.47 -7.87 -9.63
CA ARG A 115 -8.06 -8.38 -8.38
C ARG A 115 -7.26 -9.55 -7.80
N ALA A 116 -6.76 -10.45 -8.65
CA ALA A 116 -5.88 -11.53 -8.21
C ALA A 116 -4.54 -11.00 -7.68
N GLU A 117 -3.92 -10.05 -8.38
CA GLU A 117 -2.67 -9.41 -7.94
C GLU A 117 -2.80 -8.77 -6.56
N GLU A 118 -3.93 -8.12 -6.27
CA GLU A 118 -4.15 -7.55 -4.93
C GLU A 118 -4.41 -8.60 -3.86
N ARG A 119 -5.17 -9.66 -4.18
CA ARG A 119 -5.41 -10.75 -3.25
C ARG A 119 -4.13 -11.50 -2.87
N ASP A 120 -3.23 -11.66 -3.84
CA ASP A 120 -2.01 -12.44 -3.68
C ASP A 120 -0.87 -11.58 -3.08
N ARG A 121 -1.10 -10.30 -2.82
CA ARG A 121 -0.11 -9.35 -2.29
C ARG A 121 0.16 -9.59 -0.80
N VAL A 122 1.43 -9.79 -0.44
CA VAL A 122 1.85 -9.97 0.95
C VAL A 122 2.26 -8.66 1.60
N LYS A 123 2.01 -8.53 2.91
CA LYS A 123 2.52 -7.43 3.73
C LYS A 123 3.96 -7.73 4.11
N HIS A 124 4.84 -6.73 4.02
CA HIS A 124 6.23 -6.91 4.39
C HIS A 124 6.40 -6.67 5.88
N SER A 125 7.13 -7.56 6.55
CA SER A 125 7.57 -7.30 7.93
C SER A 125 8.58 -6.15 7.96
N VAL A 126 8.47 -5.31 8.98
CA VAL A 126 9.40 -4.22 9.32
C VAL A 126 10.02 -4.53 10.67
#